data_AF-A0AAV5UKJ1-F1
#
_entry.id   AF-A0AAV5UKJ1-F1
#
_cell.length_a   1.000
_cell.length_b   1.000
_cell.length_c   1.000
_cell.angle_alpha   90.00
_cell.angle_beta   90.00
_cell.angle_gamma   90.00
#
_symmetry.space_group_name_H-M   'P 1'
#
loop_
_entity.id
_entity.type
_entity.pdbx_description
1 polymer ?
#
loop_
_entity_poly.entity_id
_entity_poly.type
_entity_poly.pdbx_seq_one_letter_code
_entity_poly.pdbx_strand_id
1 'polypeptide(L)'
;DPKTTCRKCRFDRCCFVIASCSRGNSMEDIQKDVVVKSRSNSAVRATAPTEITPSPFLDHETALFADSSCTETPTLERMKRAYGVLCMMRKNGEMGTCSTQTFDQFQRGTIEFSLITYTTNVPNQRIMYVGLLDFFASSFDDFRKLSKEEQRILVYTNFDLFNKIDNLYRSIHHFPEDDTIMPSYTTTFNVNQVDEFLKDSPPNVNREEAAKEMVRQHKRNIIANKAHFLRVQPTGEEFLALIGLALWNDHSSIDDDKIAETVSKNRAIIMAELHKYYAIRGRSYYADRLGDVLCLLVNIEEAATQQKEDDKVYSL
;
A
#
# COMPACT_ATOMS: atom_id res chain seq x y z
N ASP A 1 -0.46 27.80 -14.67
CA ASP A 1 -1.88 27.88 -15.08
C ASP A 1 -2.72 27.13 -14.03
N PRO A 2 -3.59 27.79 -13.25
CA PRO A 2 -4.25 27.21 -12.08
C PRO A 2 -5.36 26.19 -12.41
N LYS A 3 -5.58 25.86 -13.69
CA LYS A 3 -6.67 24.97 -14.14
C LYS A 3 -6.42 23.48 -13.94
N THR A 4 -5.30 23.05 -13.36
CA THR A 4 -4.95 21.63 -13.19
C THR A 4 -5.19 21.05 -11.78
N THR A 5 -5.65 21.83 -10.81
CA THR A 5 -5.68 21.40 -9.40
C THR A 5 -6.96 20.71 -8.94
N CYS A 6 -8.10 20.89 -9.62
CA CYS A 6 -9.35 20.27 -9.18
C CYS A 6 -9.51 18.83 -9.71
N ARG A 7 -10.23 17.98 -8.95
CA ARG A 7 -10.50 16.57 -9.28
C ARG A 7 -11.13 16.39 -10.66
N LYS A 8 -12.05 17.29 -11.04
CA LYS A 8 -12.71 17.27 -12.35
C LYS A 8 -11.72 17.54 -13.50
N CYS A 9 -10.86 18.56 -13.38
CA CYS A 9 -9.85 18.84 -14.41
C CYS A 9 -8.83 17.71 -14.57
N ARG A 10 -8.47 17.03 -13.48
CA ARG A 10 -7.59 15.85 -13.52
C ARG A 10 -8.26 14.67 -14.23
N PHE A 11 -9.53 14.41 -13.94
CA PHE A 11 -10.32 13.40 -14.63
C PHE A 11 -10.48 13.71 -16.12
N ASP A 12 -10.89 14.94 -16.46
CA ASP A 12 -11.07 15.39 -17.85
C ASP A 12 -9.75 15.31 -18.64
N ARG A 13 -8.61 15.59 -18.00
CA ARG A 13 -7.29 15.44 -18.61
C ARG A 13 -6.91 13.96 -18.82
N CYS A 14 -7.22 13.07 -17.88
CA CYS A 14 -7.06 11.62 -18.08
C CYS A 14 -7.91 11.14 -19.26
N CYS A 15 -9.18 11.50 -19.31
CA CYS A 15 -10.07 11.18 -20.44
C CYS A 15 -9.53 11.73 -21.76
N PHE A 16 -9.02 12.96 -21.77
CA PHE A 16 -8.41 13.56 -22.96
C PHE A 16 -7.17 12.80 -23.42
N VAL A 17 -6.28 12.41 -22.51
CA VAL A 17 -5.06 11.63 -22.84
C VAL A 17 -5.44 10.26 -23.39
N ILE A 18 -6.36 9.55 -22.75
CA ILE A 18 -6.87 8.24 -23.21
C ILE A 18 -7.48 8.39 -24.62
N ALA A 19 -8.35 9.39 -24.81
CA ALA A 19 -8.97 9.66 -26.10
C ALA A 19 -7.94 10.01 -27.19
N SER A 20 -6.86 10.71 -26.82
CA SER A 20 -5.79 11.10 -27.74
C SER A 20 -4.90 9.91 -28.12
N CYS A 21 -4.66 8.97 -27.20
CA CYS A 21 -3.94 7.73 -27.49
C CYS A 21 -4.73 6.78 -28.42
N SER A 22 -6.06 6.84 -28.41
CA SER A 22 -6.92 6.07 -29.32
C SER A 22 -7.05 6.65 -30.74
N ARG A 23 -6.52 7.86 -31.02
CA ARG A 23 -6.60 8.52 -32.34
C ARG A 23 -5.71 7.93 -33.44
N GLY A 24 -5.23 6.69 -33.26
CA GLY A 24 -4.81 5.84 -34.38
C GLY A 24 -6.00 5.22 -35.13
N ASN A 25 -7.20 5.21 -34.54
CA ASN A 25 -8.44 4.74 -35.17
C ASN A 25 -9.50 5.84 -35.12
N SER A 26 -10.21 6.03 -36.25
CA SER A 26 -11.25 7.03 -36.41
C SER A 26 -12.41 6.81 -35.43
N MET A 27 -12.87 7.90 -34.79
CA MET A 27 -14.02 7.91 -33.89
C MET A 27 -15.35 7.62 -34.61
N GLU A 28 -15.37 7.69 -35.94
CA GLU A 28 -16.57 7.44 -36.76
C GLU A 28 -16.89 5.95 -36.93
N ASP A 29 -15.93 5.06 -36.71
CA ASP A 29 -16.16 3.60 -36.79
C ASP A 29 -16.78 3.04 -35.51
N ILE A 30 -16.61 3.72 -34.36
CA ILE A 30 -17.14 3.25 -33.07
C ILE A 30 -18.64 3.53 -32.93
N GLN A 31 -19.14 4.61 -33.55
CA GLN A 31 -20.55 5.00 -33.40
C GLN A 31 -21.51 4.22 -34.32
N LYS A 32 -21.01 3.63 -35.42
CA LYS A 32 -21.79 2.73 -36.28
C LYS A 32 -21.94 1.33 -35.70
N ASP A 33 -21.00 0.88 -34.87
CA ASP A 33 -21.07 -0.45 -34.23
C ASP A 33 -21.98 -0.51 -33.00
N VAL A 34 -22.28 0.63 -32.35
CA VAL A 34 -23.13 0.66 -31.15
C VAL A 34 -24.63 0.65 -31.50
N VAL A 35 -25.03 1.14 -32.68
CA VAL A 35 -26.46 1.29 -33.02
C VAL A 35 -27.04 0.07 -33.76
N VAL A 36 -26.22 -0.73 -34.46
CA VAL A 36 -26.73 -1.86 -35.26
C VAL A 36 -26.76 -3.21 -34.51
N LYS A 37 -26.09 -3.34 -33.35
CA LYS A 37 -26.04 -4.60 -32.57
C LYS A 37 -27.15 -4.81 -31.53
N SER A 38 -28.19 -3.99 -31.51
CA SER A 38 -29.30 -4.11 -30.54
C SER A 38 -30.42 -5.09 -30.94
N ARG A 39 -30.33 -5.76 -32.11
CA ARG A 39 -31.29 -6.81 -32.52
C ARG A 39 -30.63 -7.95 -33.30
N SER A 40 -29.92 -8.82 -32.59
CA SER A 40 -29.83 -10.25 -32.94
C SER A 40 -29.11 -11.01 -31.82
N ASN A 41 -29.92 -11.65 -30.98
CA ASN A 41 -29.47 -12.74 -30.12
C ASN A 41 -28.93 -13.86 -31.01
N SER A 42 -27.62 -14.08 -31.00
CA SER A 42 -27.03 -15.38 -31.30
C SER A 42 -25.78 -15.57 -30.43
N ALA A 43 -25.97 -16.37 -29.38
CA ALA A 43 -24.99 -17.10 -28.59
C ALA A 43 -23.50 -16.72 -28.77
N VAL A 44 -23.08 -15.60 -28.20
CA VAL A 44 -21.68 -15.45 -27.77
C VAL A 44 -21.63 -15.98 -26.35
N ARG A 45 -21.06 -17.17 -26.23
CA ARG A 45 -20.79 -17.88 -24.98
C ARG A 45 -19.94 -16.96 -24.11
N ALA A 46 -20.57 -16.26 -23.17
CA ALA A 46 -19.88 -15.60 -22.08
C ALA A 46 -19.06 -16.68 -21.38
N THR A 47 -17.75 -16.65 -21.59
CA THR A 47 -16.82 -17.40 -20.76
C THR A 47 -17.10 -16.96 -19.34
N ALA A 48 -17.54 -17.92 -18.52
CA ALA A 48 -17.80 -17.71 -17.11
C ALA A 48 -16.61 -16.94 -16.51
N PRO A 49 -16.85 -15.98 -15.60
CA PRO A 49 -15.76 -15.31 -14.90
C PRO A 49 -14.92 -16.42 -14.25
N THR A 50 -13.69 -16.57 -14.73
CA THR A 50 -12.71 -17.47 -14.14
C THR A 50 -12.71 -17.15 -12.66
N GLU A 51 -13.04 -18.13 -11.81
CA GLU A 51 -12.96 -17.97 -10.36
C GLU A 51 -11.59 -17.40 -10.04
N ILE A 52 -11.57 -16.13 -9.60
CA ILE A 52 -10.34 -15.45 -9.24
C ILE A 52 -9.93 -16.07 -7.92
N THR A 53 -9.07 -17.09 -7.98
CA THR A 53 -8.41 -17.61 -6.79
C THR A 53 -7.71 -16.44 -6.12
N PRO A 54 -8.00 -16.12 -4.85
CA PRO A 54 -7.36 -15.02 -4.15
C PRO A 54 -5.85 -15.15 -4.29
N SER A 55 -5.16 -14.06 -4.63
CA SER A 55 -3.70 -14.06 -4.69
C SER A 55 -3.18 -14.59 -3.36
N PRO A 56 -2.30 -15.61 -3.36
CA PRO A 56 -1.73 -16.10 -2.12
C PRO A 56 -1.02 -14.94 -1.41
N PHE A 57 -1.15 -14.91 -0.08
CA PHE A 57 -0.38 -14.00 0.76
C PHE A 57 1.10 -14.14 0.42
N LEU A 58 1.83 -13.03 0.41
CA LEU A 58 3.26 -13.05 0.12
C LEU A 58 3.95 -13.87 1.21
N ASP A 59 4.34 -15.09 0.89
CA ASP A 59 5.10 -15.93 1.81
C ASP A 59 6.51 -15.36 1.97
N HIS A 60 6.77 -14.82 3.15
CA HIS A 60 8.02 -14.15 3.48
C HIS A 60 9.18 -15.14 3.69
N GLU A 61 8.90 -16.41 3.98
CA GLU A 61 9.93 -17.42 4.25
C GLU A 61 10.50 -17.97 2.95
N THR A 62 9.65 -18.26 1.97
CA THR A 62 10.09 -18.77 0.66
C THR A 62 10.75 -17.71 -0.22
N ALA A 63 10.40 -16.43 -0.02
CA ALA A 63 10.96 -15.32 -0.80
C ALA A 63 12.50 -15.19 -0.67
N LEU A 64 13.10 -15.67 0.43
CA LEU A 64 14.55 -15.60 0.64
C LEU A 64 15.36 -16.57 -0.23
N PHE A 65 14.74 -17.68 -0.62
CA PHE A 65 15.42 -18.81 -1.25
C PHE A 65 15.17 -18.89 -2.75
N ALA A 66 14.43 -17.94 -3.33
CA ALA A 66 14.18 -17.92 -4.76
C ALA A 66 15.48 -17.62 -5.53
N ASP A 67 15.98 -18.62 -6.26
CA ASP A 67 17.17 -18.51 -7.10
C ASP A 67 17.00 -17.39 -8.14
N SER A 68 17.94 -16.44 -8.09
CA SER A 68 18.01 -15.26 -8.96
C SER A 68 18.42 -15.64 -10.38
N SER A 69 17.58 -16.42 -11.08
CA SER A 69 17.62 -16.43 -12.54
C SER A 69 17.34 -15.03 -13.07
N CYS A 70 17.83 -14.71 -14.27
CA CYS A 70 17.68 -13.38 -14.89
C CYS A 70 16.19 -13.01 -15.02
N THR A 71 15.66 -12.24 -14.06
CA THR A 71 14.26 -11.85 -14.02
C THR A 71 14.05 -10.58 -14.85
N GLU A 72 13.03 -10.53 -15.68
CA GLU A 72 12.68 -9.33 -16.47
C GLU A 72 12.24 -8.13 -15.60
N THR A 73 11.96 -8.40 -14.31
CA THR A 73 11.53 -7.44 -13.27
C THR A 73 12.50 -7.42 -12.08
N PRO A 74 13.76 -7.03 -12.29
CA PRO A 74 14.82 -7.15 -11.27
C PRO A 74 14.58 -6.27 -10.04
N THR A 75 13.93 -5.11 -10.16
CA THR A 75 13.63 -4.23 -9.04
C THR A 75 12.52 -4.80 -8.17
N LEU A 76 11.42 -5.29 -8.76
CA LEU A 76 10.34 -5.94 -8.01
C LEU A 76 10.84 -7.20 -7.28
N GLU A 77 11.74 -7.97 -7.88
CA GLU A 77 12.36 -9.13 -7.23
C GLU A 77 13.29 -8.75 -6.07
N ARG A 78 14.09 -7.68 -6.21
CA ARG A 78 14.86 -7.13 -5.06
C ARG A 78 13.93 -6.68 -3.95
N MET A 79 12.84 -5.98 -4.28
CA MET A 79 11.83 -5.56 -3.31
C MET A 79 11.18 -6.75 -2.62
N LYS A 80 10.84 -7.82 -3.36
CA LYS A 80 10.24 -9.02 -2.78
C LYS A 80 11.14 -9.67 -1.74
N ARG A 81 12.43 -9.85 -2.07
CA ARG A 81 13.44 -10.39 -1.13
C ARG A 81 13.63 -9.47 0.07
N ALA A 82 13.82 -8.17 -0.17
CA ALA A 82 14.02 -7.19 0.89
C ALA A 82 12.79 -7.10 1.81
N TYR A 83 11.59 -7.21 1.26
CA TYR A 83 10.35 -7.21 2.03
C TYR A 83 10.27 -8.46 2.90
N GLY A 84 10.63 -9.65 2.41
CA GLY A 84 10.73 -10.86 3.24
C GLY A 84 11.67 -10.66 4.44
N VAL A 85 12.85 -10.06 4.23
CA VAL A 85 13.79 -9.70 5.30
C VAL A 85 13.17 -8.71 6.29
N LEU A 86 12.52 -7.65 5.80
CA LEU A 86 11.80 -6.68 6.63
C LEU A 86 10.76 -7.37 7.53
N CYS A 87 9.99 -8.29 6.97
CA CYS A 87 8.91 -8.98 7.67
C CYS A 87 9.43 -9.85 8.81
N MET A 88 10.49 -10.64 8.58
CA MET A 88 11.14 -11.43 9.62
C MET A 88 11.78 -10.56 10.70
N MET A 89 12.51 -9.51 10.29
CA MET A 89 13.17 -8.59 11.22
C MET A 89 12.14 -7.91 12.13
N ARG A 90 11.02 -7.45 11.55
CA ARG A 90 9.90 -6.87 12.30
C ARG A 90 9.29 -7.87 13.27
N LYS A 91 8.91 -9.06 12.80
CA LYS A 91 8.34 -10.11 13.66
C LYS A 91 9.24 -10.38 14.85
N ASN A 92 10.55 -10.58 14.63
CA ASN A 92 11.50 -10.83 15.71
C ASN A 92 11.68 -9.63 16.64
N GLY A 93 11.80 -8.42 16.08
CA GLY A 93 11.95 -7.20 16.86
C GLY A 93 10.74 -6.94 17.77
N GLU A 94 9.54 -7.08 17.22
CA GLU A 94 8.27 -6.86 17.93
C GLU A 94 7.98 -7.97 18.95
N MET A 95 8.38 -9.22 18.70
CA MET A 95 8.36 -10.25 19.74
C MET A 95 9.25 -9.88 20.93
N GLY A 96 10.36 -9.18 20.68
CA GLY A 96 11.24 -8.64 21.72
C GLY A 96 10.66 -7.46 22.52
N THR A 97 9.62 -6.79 22.02
CA THR A 97 8.93 -5.70 22.74
C THR A 97 7.75 -6.19 23.57
N CYS A 98 7.36 -7.46 23.41
CA CYS A 98 6.24 -8.06 24.14
C CYS A 98 6.55 -8.21 25.63
N SER A 99 5.51 -8.14 26.46
CA SER A 99 5.64 -8.53 27.87
C SER A 99 5.98 -10.01 28.00
N THR A 100 6.65 -10.42 29.08
CA THR A 100 6.96 -11.86 29.33
C THR A 100 5.70 -12.73 29.25
N GLN A 101 4.58 -12.25 29.81
CA GLN A 101 3.31 -12.97 29.78
C GLN A 101 2.79 -13.15 28.34
N THR A 102 2.80 -12.08 27.55
CA THR A 102 2.35 -12.12 26.15
C THR A 102 3.27 -13.00 25.31
N PHE A 103 4.59 -12.90 25.50
CA PHE A 103 5.57 -13.74 24.83
C PHE A 103 5.33 -15.23 25.12
N ASP A 104 5.14 -15.58 26.39
CA ASP A 104 4.83 -16.96 26.78
C ASP A 104 3.52 -17.47 26.17
N GLN A 105 2.52 -16.60 26.01
CA GLN A 105 1.26 -16.94 25.38
C GLN A 105 1.43 -17.22 23.88
N PHE A 106 2.26 -16.45 23.18
CA PHE A 106 2.65 -16.74 21.79
C PHE A 106 3.39 -18.06 21.67
N GLN A 107 4.39 -18.32 22.53
CA GLN A 107 5.18 -19.57 22.50
C GLN A 107 4.31 -20.82 22.73
N ARG A 108 3.29 -20.70 23.58
CA ARG A 108 2.31 -21.78 23.81
C ARG A 108 1.23 -21.87 22.72
N GLY A 109 1.20 -20.95 21.75
CA GLY A 109 0.14 -20.87 20.73
C GLY A 109 -1.23 -20.55 21.30
N THR A 110 -1.30 -19.95 22.50
CA THR A 110 -2.57 -19.61 23.15
C THR A 110 -3.20 -18.34 22.58
N ILE A 111 -2.40 -17.47 22.00
CA ILE A 111 -2.83 -16.30 21.22
C ILE A 111 -2.03 -16.26 19.93
N GLU A 112 -2.65 -15.78 18.86
CA GLU A 112 -1.95 -15.49 17.59
C GLU A 112 -1.53 -14.03 17.51
N PHE A 113 -2.34 -13.13 18.10
CA PHE A 113 -2.09 -11.71 18.21
C PHE A 113 -2.49 -11.18 19.59
N SER A 114 -1.81 -10.15 20.07
CA SER A 114 -2.24 -9.38 21.25
C SER A 114 -2.90 -8.06 20.84
N LEU A 115 -3.72 -7.49 21.71
CA LEU A 115 -4.23 -6.14 21.47
C LEU A 115 -3.11 -5.11 21.54
N ILE A 116 -3.09 -4.18 20.59
CA ILE A 116 -2.13 -3.07 20.62
C ILE A 116 -2.53 -2.05 21.69
N THR A 117 -1.52 -1.48 22.32
CA THR A 117 -1.64 -0.35 23.27
C THR A 117 -0.79 0.82 22.79
N TYR A 118 -0.97 2.01 23.36
CA TYR A 118 -0.16 3.17 23.01
C TYR A 118 1.34 2.87 23.24
N THR A 119 1.68 2.30 24.40
CA THR A 119 3.07 2.00 24.78
C THR A 119 3.70 0.95 23.87
N THR A 120 2.93 -0.02 23.36
CA THR A 120 3.46 -1.07 22.46
C THR A 120 3.51 -0.61 21.00
N ASN A 121 2.63 0.30 20.58
CA ASN A 121 2.65 0.85 19.23
C ASN A 121 3.93 1.63 18.93
N VAL A 122 4.34 2.54 19.81
CA VAL A 122 5.53 3.41 19.59
C VAL A 122 6.81 2.61 19.25
N PRO A 123 7.25 1.61 20.04
CA PRO A 123 8.42 0.83 19.71
C PRO A 123 8.22 -0.03 18.44
N ASN A 124 7.01 -0.54 18.19
CA ASN A 124 6.72 -1.30 16.96
C ASN A 124 6.84 -0.42 15.70
N GLN A 125 6.33 0.82 15.76
CA GLN A 125 6.51 1.80 14.68
C GLN A 125 7.99 2.14 14.46
N ARG A 126 8.78 2.24 15.53
CA ARG A 126 10.23 2.47 15.42
C ARG A 126 10.94 1.30 14.74
N ILE A 127 10.57 0.05 15.06
CA ILE A 127 11.12 -1.14 14.41
C ILE A 127 10.79 -1.13 12.91
N MET A 128 9.54 -0.83 12.56
CA MET A 128 9.10 -0.69 11.17
C MET A 128 9.89 0.42 10.45
N TYR A 129 10.02 1.61 11.03
CA TYR A 129 10.76 2.73 10.45
C TYR A 129 12.22 2.37 10.14
N VAL A 130 12.93 1.76 11.09
CA VAL A 130 14.32 1.33 10.89
C VAL A 130 14.40 0.25 9.81
N GLY A 131 13.49 -0.72 9.83
CA GLY A 131 13.42 -1.76 8.82
C GLY A 131 13.17 -1.20 7.42
N LEU A 132 12.33 -0.16 7.28
CA LEU A 132 12.07 0.49 6.00
C LEU A 132 13.34 1.12 5.39
N LEU A 133 14.22 1.71 6.21
CA LEU A 133 15.50 2.24 5.72
C LEU A 133 16.35 1.14 5.07
N ASP A 134 16.45 -0.03 5.71
CA ASP A 134 17.21 -1.16 5.20
C ASP A 134 16.54 -1.82 3.99
N PHE A 135 15.20 -1.91 4.02
CA PHE A 135 14.38 -2.37 2.91
C PHE A 135 14.61 -1.55 1.64
N PHE A 136 14.52 -0.22 1.74
CA PHE A 136 14.70 0.65 0.58
C PHE A 136 16.16 0.71 0.11
N ALA A 137 17.13 0.69 1.01
CA ALA A 137 18.54 0.60 0.65
C ALA A 137 18.90 -0.70 -0.08
N SER A 138 18.19 -1.79 0.22
CA SER A 138 18.34 -3.09 -0.45
C SER A 138 17.59 -3.17 -1.79
N SER A 139 16.51 -2.40 -1.92
CA SER A 139 15.62 -2.42 -3.08
C SER A 139 16.06 -1.47 -4.20
N PHE A 140 16.55 -0.28 -3.83
CA PHE A 140 16.85 0.82 -4.75
C PHE A 140 18.28 1.32 -4.58
N ASP A 141 19.10 1.13 -5.61
CA ASP A 141 20.49 1.63 -5.62
C ASP A 141 20.57 3.15 -5.47
N ASP A 142 19.61 3.87 -6.04
CA ASP A 142 19.57 5.33 -5.94
C ASP A 142 19.27 5.77 -4.50
N PHE A 143 18.33 5.11 -3.80
CA PHE A 143 18.06 5.39 -2.38
C PHE A 143 19.32 5.15 -1.53
N ARG A 144 20.03 4.04 -1.78
CA ARG A 144 21.27 3.71 -1.06
C ARG A 144 22.37 4.77 -1.23
N LYS A 145 22.40 5.47 -2.37
CA LYS A 145 23.38 6.53 -2.68
C LYS A 145 23.04 7.89 -2.06
N LEU A 146 21.79 8.11 -1.64
CA LEU A 146 21.40 9.30 -0.91
C LEU A 146 22.17 9.41 0.41
N SER A 147 22.35 10.62 0.91
CA SER A 147 22.87 10.84 2.26
C SER A 147 21.93 10.22 3.30
N LYS A 148 22.46 9.95 4.50
CA LYS A 148 21.64 9.39 5.59
C LYS A 148 20.52 10.32 6.03
N GLU A 149 20.69 11.61 5.87
CA GLU A 149 19.64 12.58 6.17
C GLU A 149 18.51 12.53 5.13
N GLU A 150 18.84 12.55 3.84
CA GLU A 150 17.85 12.41 2.76
C GLU A 150 17.10 11.08 2.84
N GLN A 151 17.79 9.97 3.14
CA GLN A 151 17.15 8.67 3.36
C GLN A 151 16.10 8.74 4.47
N ARG A 152 16.45 9.37 5.61
CA ARG A 152 15.56 9.52 6.76
C ARG A 152 14.37 10.41 6.44
N ILE A 153 14.61 11.56 5.80
CA ILE A 153 13.55 12.50 5.43
C ILE A 153 12.57 11.82 4.47
N LEU A 154 13.06 11.15 3.43
CA LEU A 154 12.19 10.51 2.43
C LEU A 154 11.32 9.41 3.04
N VAL A 155 11.90 8.56 3.91
CA VAL A 155 11.14 7.52 4.61
C VAL A 155 10.18 8.12 5.64
N TYR A 156 10.60 9.13 6.39
CA TYR A 156 9.77 9.78 7.41
C TYR A 156 8.57 10.49 6.80
N THR A 157 8.77 11.26 5.73
CA THR A 157 7.70 12.00 5.03
C THR A 157 6.61 11.06 4.50
N ASN A 158 7.00 9.86 4.06
CA ASN A 158 6.08 8.87 3.47
C ASN A 158 5.69 7.73 4.44
N PHE A 159 6.11 7.79 5.72
CA PHE A 159 5.99 6.70 6.69
C PHE A 159 4.53 6.21 6.87
N ASP A 160 3.61 7.15 7.05
CA ASP A 160 2.19 6.83 7.28
C ASP A 160 1.55 6.15 6.07
N LEU A 161 1.94 6.55 4.85
CA LEU A 161 1.46 5.94 3.62
C LEU A 161 1.90 4.47 3.53
N PHE A 162 3.18 4.16 3.81
CA PHE A 162 3.64 2.77 3.83
C PHE A 162 2.93 1.95 4.89
N ASN A 163 2.83 2.48 6.11
CA ASN A 163 2.17 1.79 7.21
C ASN A 163 0.73 1.45 6.85
N LYS A 164 0.00 2.38 6.21
CA LYS A 164 -1.36 2.09 5.75
C LYS A 164 -1.41 1.01 4.68
N ILE A 165 -0.55 1.06 3.67
CA ILE A 165 -0.51 0.04 2.61
C ILE A 165 -0.19 -1.34 3.21
N ASP A 166 0.85 -1.43 4.04
CA ASP A 166 1.28 -2.66 4.71
C ASP A 166 0.21 -3.23 5.65
N ASN A 167 -0.35 -2.37 6.50
CA ASN A 167 -1.39 -2.77 7.44
C ASN A 167 -2.63 -3.25 6.69
N LEU A 168 -3.11 -2.53 5.67
CA LEU A 168 -4.29 -2.93 4.90
C LEU A 168 -4.08 -4.28 4.22
N TYR A 169 -2.92 -4.47 3.57
CA TYR A 169 -2.56 -5.73 2.94
C TYR A 169 -2.66 -6.89 3.93
N ARG A 170 -1.94 -6.81 5.05
CA ARG A 170 -1.93 -7.86 6.08
C ARG A 170 -3.32 -8.07 6.69
N SER A 171 -4.03 -7.00 6.99
CA SER A 171 -5.36 -7.07 7.61
C SER A 171 -6.40 -7.74 6.73
N ILE A 172 -6.29 -7.62 5.40
CA ILE A 172 -7.20 -8.29 4.47
C ILE A 172 -6.92 -9.79 4.39
N HIS A 173 -5.66 -10.18 4.52
CA HIS A 173 -5.30 -11.59 4.51
C HIS A 173 -5.64 -12.32 5.81
N HIS A 174 -5.53 -11.65 6.96
CA HIS A 174 -5.84 -12.26 8.26
C HIS A 174 -7.27 -12.02 8.75
N PHE A 175 -7.87 -10.87 8.40
CA PHE A 175 -9.18 -10.44 8.90
C PHE A 175 -10.09 -9.95 7.76
N PRO A 176 -10.36 -10.72 6.69
CA PRO A 176 -11.07 -10.22 5.52
C PRO A 176 -12.48 -9.67 5.82
N GLU A 177 -13.17 -10.25 6.81
CA GLU A 177 -14.57 -9.97 7.15
C GLU A 177 -14.76 -9.08 8.39
N ASP A 178 -13.68 -8.60 8.99
CA ASP A 178 -13.69 -7.77 10.21
C ASP A 178 -12.96 -6.45 9.95
N ASP A 179 -13.35 -5.36 10.60
CA ASP A 179 -12.68 -4.06 10.51
C ASP A 179 -11.32 -4.03 11.26
N THR A 180 -10.96 -5.13 11.94
CA THR A 180 -9.65 -5.32 12.59
C THR A 180 -8.50 -5.05 11.62
N ILE A 181 -7.53 -4.27 12.11
CA ILE A 181 -6.25 -4.01 11.42
C ILE A 181 -5.07 -4.62 12.17
N MET A 182 -3.98 -4.83 11.44
CA MET A 182 -2.72 -5.40 11.93
C MET A 182 -1.59 -4.38 11.88
N PRO A 183 -1.49 -3.47 12.86
CA PRO A 183 -0.43 -2.47 12.92
C PRO A 183 0.97 -3.09 13.05
N SER A 184 1.07 -4.35 13.49
CA SER A 184 2.32 -5.06 13.70
C SER A 184 2.14 -6.57 13.47
N TYR A 185 3.21 -7.35 13.46
CA TYR A 185 3.23 -8.82 13.39
C TYR A 185 2.68 -9.52 14.63
N THR A 186 2.78 -8.86 15.78
CA THR A 186 2.34 -9.42 17.07
C THR A 186 1.05 -8.78 17.57
N THR A 187 0.57 -7.71 16.95
CA THR A 187 -0.55 -6.93 17.48
C THR A 187 -1.67 -6.66 16.48
N THR A 188 -2.89 -6.56 17.02
CA THR A 188 -4.12 -6.18 16.30
C THR A 188 -4.77 -4.95 16.94
N PHE A 189 -5.49 -4.19 16.13
CA PHE A 189 -6.33 -3.08 16.59
C PHE A 189 -7.73 -3.21 16.00
N ASN A 190 -8.74 -3.16 16.88
CA ASN A 190 -10.13 -3.01 16.48
C ASN A 190 -10.68 -1.73 17.12
N VAL A 191 -11.47 -0.97 16.37
CA VAL A 191 -12.04 0.30 16.82
C VAL A 191 -12.93 0.16 18.05
N ASN A 192 -13.56 -1.00 18.23
CA ASN A 192 -14.38 -1.31 19.41
C ASN A 192 -13.53 -1.46 20.69
N GLN A 193 -12.21 -1.48 20.56
CA GLN A 193 -11.24 -1.63 21.65
C GLN A 193 -10.35 -0.37 21.80
N VAL A 194 -10.82 0.79 21.32
CA VAL A 194 -10.06 2.03 21.38
C VAL A 194 -9.68 2.45 22.81
N ASP A 195 -10.52 2.16 23.80
CA ASP A 195 -10.23 2.45 25.21
C ASP A 195 -9.03 1.65 25.72
N GLU A 196 -8.90 0.40 25.27
CA GLU A 196 -7.76 -0.47 25.61
C GLU A 196 -6.47 0.04 24.97
N PHE A 197 -6.54 0.61 23.76
CA PHE A 197 -5.40 1.25 23.12
C PHE A 197 -4.93 2.49 23.88
N LEU A 198 -5.87 3.33 24.34
CA LEU A 198 -5.58 4.61 25.01
C LEU A 198 -5.33 4.49 26.51
N LYS A 199 -5.51 3.31 27.12
CA LYS A 199 -5.39 3.11 28.58
C LYS A 199 -4.04 3.57 29.13
N ASP A 200 -2.98 3.38 28.34
CA ASP A 200 -1.58 3.68 28.67
C ASP A 200 -1.04 4.88 27.86
N SER A 201 -1.93 5.70 27.30
CA SER A 201 -1.55 6.96 26.64
C SER A 201 -0.93 7.96 27.64
N PRO A 202 -0.07 8.89 27.17
CA PRO A 202 0.46 9.98 27.99
C PRO A 202 -0.64 10.80 28.68
N PRO A 203 -0.38 11.37 29.88
CA PRO A 203 -1.40 12.11 30.64
C PRO A 203 -1.95 13.36 29.93
N ASN A 204 -1.21 13.92 28.98
CA ASN A 204 -1.62 15.09 28.20
C ASN A 204 -2.56 14.77 27.05
N VAL A 205 -2.81 13.49 26.74
CA VAL A 205 -3.74 13.08 25.69
C VAL A 205 -5.18 13.13 26.23
N ASN A 206 -6.05 13.89 25.56
CA ASN A 206 -7.48 13.87 25.85
C ASN A 206 -8.11 12.56 25.32
N ARG A 207 -8.14 11.52 26.16
CA ARG A 207 -8.57 10.17 25.78
C ARG A 207 -9.97 10.10 25.19
N GLU A 208 -10.92 10.90 25.69
CA GLU A 208 -12.29 10.89 25.19
C GLU A 208 -12.38 11.44 23.77
N GLU A 209 -11.71 12.56 23.51
CA GLU A 209 -11.68 13.19 22.20
C GLU A 209 -10.87 12.37 21.19
N ALA A 210 -9.71 11.86 21.62
CA ALA A 210 -8.89 10.91 20.88
C ALA A 210 -9.69 9.66 20.47
N ALA A 211 -10.41 9.03 21.41
CA ALA A 211 -11.21 7.84 21.12
C ALA A 211 -12.31 8.13 20.09
N LYS A 212 -13.05 9.24 20.25
CA LYS A 212 -14.08 9.66 19.30
C LYS A 212 -13.51 9.88 17.91
N GLU A 213 -12.35 10.53 17.83
CA GLU A 213 -11.71 10.80 16.55
C GLU A 213 -11.19 9.51 15.90
N MET A 214 -10.50 8.65 16.65
CA MET A 214 -10.04 7.36 16.13
C MET A 214 -11.20 6.52 15.60
N VAL A 215 -12.36 6.51 16.27
CA VAL A 215 -13.57 5.83 15.79
C VAL A 215 -14.06 6.44 14.47
N ARG A 216 -14.10 7.77 14.38
CA ARG A 216 -14.50 8.51 13.18
C ARG A 216 -13.56 8.21 12.01
N GLN A 217 -12.24 8.26 12.24
CA GLN A 217 -11.21 7.96 11.25
C GLN A 217 -11.28 6.53 10.76
N HIS A 218 -11.42 5.58 11.67
CA HIS A 218 -11.50 4.17 11.32
C HIS A 218 -12.67 3.90 10.37
N LYS A 219 -13.86 4.43 10.69
CA LYS A 219 -15.04 4.28 9.83
C LYS A 219 -14.89 4.94 8.46
N ARG A 220 -14.27 6.11 8.40
CA ARG A 220 -14.11 6.87 7.15
C ARG A 220 -13.05 6.25 6.24
N ASN A 221 -11.90 5.89 6.82
CA ASN A 221 -10.70 5.61 6.06
C ASN A 221 -10.37 4.12 6.02
N ILE A 222 -10.44 3.41 7.15
CA ILE A 222 -10.03 2.00 7.20
C ILE A 222 -11.04 1.13 6.47
N ILE A 223 -12.33 1.26 6.81
CA ILE A 223 -13.39 0.46 6.16
C ILE A 223 -13.43 0.70 4.65
N ALA A 224 -13.40 1.96 4.23
CA ALA A 224 -13.43 2.32 2.81
C ALA A 224 -12.19 1.80 2.06
N ASN A 225 -10.98 2.00 2.60
CA ASN A 225 -9.77 1.52 1.95
C ASN A 225 -9.67 -0.01 1.95
N LYS A 226 -10.15 -0.69 2.99
CA LYS A 226 -10.23 -2.15 3.03
C LYS A 226 -11.15 -2.68 1.93
N ALA A 227 -12.33 -2.07 1.76
CA ALA A 227 -13.24 -2.40 0.67
C ALA A 227 -12.61 -2.14 -0.72
N HIS A 228 -11.88 -1.04 -0.89
CA HIS A 228 -11.15 -0.77 -2.14
C HIS A 228 -10.06 -1.81 -2.42
N PHE A 229 -9.31 -2.20 -1.40
CA PHE A 229 -8.21 -3.15 -1.53
C PHE A 229 -8.75 -4.58 -1.76
N LEU A 230 -9.87 -4.97 -1.13
CA LEU A 230 -10.61 -6.21 -1.41
C LEU A 230 -11.20 -6.24 -2.82
N ARG A 231 -11.60 -5.09 -3.37
CA ARG A 231 -12.09 -4.97 -4.76
C ARG A 231 -10.95 -5.07 -5.76
N VAL A 232 -9.83 -4.42 -5.48
CA VAL A 232 -8.66 -4.42 -6.38
C VAL A 232 -7.92 -5.76 -6.29
N GLN A 233 -7.80 -6.36 -5.11
CA GLN A 233 -7.02 -7.59 -4.87
C GLN A 233 -5.63 -7.52 -5.51
N PRO A 234 -4.76 -6.57 -5.09
CA PRO A 234 -3.43 -6.48 -5.65
C PRO A 234 -2.66 -7.79 -5.40
N THR A 235 -1.99 -8.27 -6.44
CA THR A 235 -1.02 -9.36 -6.37
C THR A 235 0.20 -8.93 -5.54
N GLY A 236 1.04 -9.89 -5.14
CA GLY A 236 2.25 -9.59 -4.38
C GLY A 236 3.16 -8.57 -5.07
N GLU A 237 3.35 -8.69 -6.40
CA GLU A 237 4.14 -7.75 -7.19
C GLU A 237 3.51 -6.35 -7.27
N GLU A 238 2.17 -6.27 -7.37
CA GLU A 238 1.45 -4.98 -7.35
C GLU A 238 1.49 -4.33 -5.96
N PHE A 239 1.36 -5.11 -4.90
CA PHE A 239 1.52 -4.63 -3.52
C PHE A 239 2.93 -4.06 -3.29
N LEU A 240 3.97 -4.77 -3.72
CA LEU A 240 5.33 -4.27 -3.63
C LEU A 240 5.50 -2.99 -4.45
N ALA A 241 4.92 -2.92 -5.66
CA ALA A 241 4.94 -1.70 -6.44
C ALA A 241 4.23 -0.53 -5.74
N LEU A 242 3.11 -0.75 -5.03
CA LEU A 242 2.46 0.27 -4.20
C LEU A 242 3.41 0.80 -3.12
N ILE A 243 4.12 -0.09 -2.42
CA ILE A 243 5.15 0.30 -1.46
C ILE A 243 6.26 1.09 -2.16
N GLY A 244 6.82 0.63 -3.27
CA GLY A 244 7.87 1.38 -3.97
C GLY A 244 7.40 2.77 -4.44
N LEU A 245 6.20 2.87 -4.98
CA LEU A 245 5.61 4.13 -5.43
C LEU A 245 5.30 5.07 -4.27
N ALA A 246 4.93 4.56 -3.10
CA ALA A 246 4.74 5.35 -1.89
C ALA A 246 6.04 6.03 -1.43
N LEU A 247 7.21 5.38 -1.59
CA LEU A 247 8.51 6.02 -1.29
C LEU A 247 8.77 7.19 -2.22
N TRP A 248 8.59 6.93 -3.50
CA TRP A 248 8.85 7.88 -4.56
C TRP A 248 7.58 8.71 -4.85
N ASN A 249 6.77 9.03 -3.83
CA ASN A 249 5.53 9.79 -3.99
C ASN A 249 5.74 11.28 -3.74
N ASP A 250 6.11 11.63 -2.50
CA ASP A 250 6.35 13.01 -2.09
C ASP A 250 7.82 13.23 -1.74
N HIS A 251 8.40 14.25 -2.37
CA HIS A 251 9.77 14.75 -2.12
C HIS A 251 9.77 16.26 -1.88
N SER A 252 8.60 16.88 -1.69
CA SER A 252 8.47 18.33 -1.50
C SER A 252 9.21 18.86 -0.28
N SER A 253 9.51 18.00 0.70
CA SER A 253 10.33 18.33 1.87
C SER A 253 11.82 18.45 1.58
N ILE A 254 12.28 18.04 0.38
CA ILE A 254 13.68 18.14 -0.02
C ILE A 254 13.75 18.97 -1.31
N ASP A 255 14.17 20.22 -1.17
CA ASP A 255 14.34 21.17 -2.26
C ASP A 255 15.65 20.88 -3.01
N ASP A 256 15.69 19.74 -3.72
CA ASP A 256 16.82 19.32 -4.57
C ASP A 256 16.31 18.70 -5.88
N ASP A 257 16.60 19.38 -7.00
CA ASP A 257 16.27 18.92 -8.36
C ASP A 257 16.80 17.50 -8.65
N LYS A 258 17.94 17.11 -8.06
CA LYS A 258 18.50 15.76 -8.23
C LYS A 258 17.63 14.71 -7.58
N ILE A 259 16.99 15.03 -6.46
CA ILE A 259 16.07 14.11 -5.79
C ILE A 259 14.78 14.01 -6.59
N ALA A 260 14.28 15.12 -7.14
CA ALA A 260 13.13 15.10 -8.04
C ALA A 260 13.38 14.21 -9.27
N GLU A 261 14.55 14.31 -9.89
CA GLU A 261 14.96 13.43 -10.99
C GLU A 261 15.03 11.97 -10.54
N THR A 262 15.63 11.71 -9.37
CA THR A 262 15.75 10.37 -8.79
C THR A 262 14.39 9.73 -8.52
N VAL A 263 13.46 10.49 -7.94
CA VAL A 263 12.07 10.09 -7.70
C VAL A 263 11.39 9.72 -9.02
N SER A 264 11.44 10.62 -10.01
CA SER A 264 10.84 10.39 -11.33
C SER A 264 11.39 9.14 -12.01
N LYS A 265 12.72 8.98 -11.99
CA LYS A 265 13.41 7.81 -12.54
C LYS A 265 12.96 6.50 -11.88
N ASN A 266 12.93 6.44 -10.55
CA ASN A 266 12.56 5.21 -9.84
C ASN A 266 11.08 4.86 -10.00
N ARG A 267 10.18 5.85 -10.06
CA ARG A 267 8.77 5.63 -10.44
C ARG A 267 8.67 5.02 -11.84
N ALA A 268 9.40 5.56 -12.81
CA ALA A 268 9.39 5.05 -14.18
C ALA A 268 9.89 3.60 -14.25
N ILE A 269 10.92 3.23 -13.47
CA ILE A 269 11.42 1.86 -13.36
C ILE A 269 10.33 0.91 -12.82
N ILE A 270 9.68 1.27 -11.71
CA ILE A 270 8.61 0.44 -11.12
C ILE A 270 7.46 0.22 -12.12
N MET A 271 7.04 1.30 -12.80
CA MET A 271 5.95 1.23 -13.79
C MET A 271 6.34 0.39 -15.01
N ALA A 272 7.58 0.48 -15.48
CA ALA A 272 8.08 -0.33 -16.58
C ALA A 272 8.18 -1.81 -16.21
N GLU A 273 8.57 -2.14 -14.97
CA GLU A 273 8.59 -3.53 -14.50
C GLU A 273 7.19 -4.10 -14.29
N LEU A 274 6.22 -3.31 -13.77
CA LEU A 274 4.82 -3.72 -13.73
C LEU A 274 4.28 -4.03 -15.14
N HIS A 275 4.62 -3.22 -16.13
CA HIS A 275 4.24 -3.49 -17.52
C HIS A 275 4.75 -4.86 -18.00
N LYS A 276 6.02 -5.17 -17.76
CA LYS A 276 6.61 -6.47 -18.10
C LYS A 276 5.94 -7.61 -17.33
N TYR A 277 5.72 -7.43 -16.04
CA TYR A 277 5.00 -8.39 -15.19
C TYR A 277 3.63 -8.76 -15.77
N TYR A 278 2.85 -7.77 -16.23
CA TYR A 278 1.57 -8.03 -16.88
C TYR A 278 1.71 -8.72 -18.24
N ALA A 279 2.70 -8.32 -19.05
CA ALA A 279 2.94 -8.91 -20.36
C ALA A 279 3.29 -10.40 -20.25
N ILE A 280 4.15 -10.79 -19.31
CA ILE A 280 4.52 -12.19 -19.03
C ILE A 280 3.30 -13.04 -18.65
N ARG A 281 2.34 -12.45 -17.94
CA ARG A 281 1.08 -13.11 -17.55
C ARG A 281 0.01 -13.08 -18.64
N GLY A 282 0.35 -12.69 -19.87
CA GLY A 282 -0.56 -12.68 -21.01
C GLY A 282 -1.63 -11.59 -20.96
N ARG A 283 -1.46 -10.56 -20.14
CA ARG A 283 -2.43 -9.46 -20.01
C ARG A 283 -2.10 -8.36 -21.02
N SER A 284 -2.71 -8.43 -22.20
CA SER A 284 -2.52 -7.45 -23.29
C SER A 284 -3.08 -6.07 -22.98
N TYR A 285 -4.20 -5.99 -22.24
CA TYR A 285 -4.83 -4.75 -21.79
C TYR A 285 -4.57 -4.54 -20.29
N TYR A 286 -3.34 -4.17 -19.96
CA TYR A 286 -2.91 -3.97 -18.56
C TYR A 286 -3.16 -2.55 -18.04
N ALA A 287 -3.50 -1.60 -18.92
CA ALA A 287 -3.71 -0.19 -18.56
C ALA A 287 -4.82 -0.03 -17.51
N ASP A 288 -5.94 -0.73 -17.67
CA ASP A 288 -7.06 -0.69 -16.72
C ASP A 288 -6.62 -1.20 -15.35
N ARG A 289 -5.87 -2.31 -15.32
CA ARG A 289 -5.34 -2.87 -14.08
C ARG A 289 -4.38 -1.92 -13.38
N LEU A 290 -3.46 -1.34 -14.14
CA LEU A 290 -2.52 -0.36 -13.63
C LEU A 290 -3.27 0.86 -13.08
N GLY A 291 -4.33 1.30 -13.77
CA GLY A 291 -5.25 2.33 -13.29
C GLY A 291 -5.88 1.99 -11.95
N ASP A 292 -6.42 0.78 -11.79
CA ASP A 292 -7.00 0.31 -10.52
C ASP A 292 -5.98 0.35 -9.37
N VAL A 293 -4.76 -0.13 -9.60
CA VAL A 293 -3.67 -0.14 -8.60
C VAL A 293 -3.28 1.30 -8.23
N LEU A 294 -3.14 2.20 -9.21
CA LEU A 294 -2.81 3.60 -8.93
C LEU A 294 -3.95 4.35 -8.22
N CYS A 295 -5.20 4.08 -8.58
CA CYS A 295 -6.35 4.64 -7.87
C CYS A 295 -6.39 4.18 -6.41
N LEU A 296 -6.02 2.92 -6.13
CA LEU A 296 -5.86 2.43 -4.77
C LEU A 296 -4.79 3.22 -4.01
N LEU A 297 -3.63 3.47 -4.62
CA LEU A 297 -2.56 4.28 -4.00
C LEU A 297 -3.06 5.68 -3.61
N VAL A 298 -3.74 6.37 -4.53
CA VAL A 298 -4.25 7.73 -4.31
C VAL A 298 -5.28 7.78 -3.17
N ASN A 299 -6.16 6.78 -3.09
CA ASN A 299 -7.14 6.71 -1.99
C ASN A 299 -6.47 6.52 -0.62
N ILE A 300 -5.40 5.71 -0.57
CA ILE A 300 -4.65 5.49 0.67
C ILE A 300 -3.82 6.73 1.05
N GLU A 301 -3.27 7.45 0.07
CA GLU A 301 -2.57 8.72 0.26
C GLU A 301 -3.48 9.81 0.84
N GLU A 302 -4.71 9.92 0.35
CA GLU A 302 -5.71 10.84 0.92
C GLU A 302 -5.98 10.51 2.40
N ALA A 303 -6.14 9.21 2.72
CA ALA A 303 -6.31 8.77 4.10
C ALA A 303 -5.05 8.98 4.99
N ALA A 304 -3.84 8.88 4.42
CA ALA A 304 -2.59 9.20 5.11
C ALA A 304 -2.50 10.69 5.45
N THR A 305 -2.86 11.54 4.49
CA THR A 305 -2.86 12.99 4.66
C THR A 305 -3.83 13.42 5.74
N GLN A 306 -5.06 12.89 5.71
CA GLN A 306 -6.08 13.19 6.71
C GLN A 306 -5.63 12.78 8.12
N GLN A 307 -5.09 11.56 8.28
CA GLN A 307 -4.59 11.11 9.58
C GLN A 307 -3.48 12.02 10.12
N LYS A 308 -2.53 12.45 9.28
CA LYS A 308 -1.45 13.35 9.69
C LYS A 308 -1.96 14.71 10.18
N GLU A 309 -3.10 15.17 9.68
CA GLU A 309 -3.77 16.36 10.20
C GLU A 309 -4.40 16.10 11.57
N ASP A 310 -5.09 14.96 11.72
CA ASP A 310 -5.72 14.58 12.99
C ASP A 310 -4.70 14.33 14.09
N ASP A 311 -3.59 13.64 13.81
CA ASP A 311 -2.54 13.37 14.80
C ASP A 311 -1.95 14.67 15.38
N LYS A 312 -1.82 15.72 14.54
CA LYS A 312 -1.40 17.06 14.99
C LYS A 312 -2.44 17.77 15.86
N VAL A 313 -3.73 17.62 15.54
CA VAL A 313 -4.82 18.28 16.27
C VAL A 313 -5.05 17.63 17.63
N TYR A 314 -5.02 16.29 17.67
CA TYR A 314 -5.40 15.51 18.85
C TYR A 314 -4.21 15.00 19.65
N SER A 315 -2.97 15.30 19.23
CA SER A 315 -1.74 14.84 19.88
C SER A 315 -1.69 13.31 20.04
N LEU A 316 -2.12 12.59 18.99
CA LEU A 316 -2.11 11.14 18.93
C LEU A 316 -0.70 10.61 18.63
#